data_AF-A0ABD0KQ45-F1
#
_entry.id   AF-A0ABD0KQ45-F1
#
_cell.length_a   1.000
_cell.length_b   1.000
_cell.length_c   1.000
_cell.angle_alpha   90.00
_cell.angle_beta   90.00
_cell.angle_gamma   90.00
#
_symmetry.space_group_name_H-M   'P 1'
#
loop_
_entity.id
_entity.type
_entity.pdbx_description
1 polymer ?
#
loop_
_entity_poly.entity_id
_entity_poly.type
_entity_poly.pdbx_seq_one_letter_code
_entity_poly.pdbx_strand_id
1 'polypeptide(L)'
;MFSEPETDILEGATSVFADQVALEVSATMMSTPEGSHHMHTIYHLIQNNHVWLLQQLDIAPPLTPAGQNPGNTATDSKGAKFQLILTPLAEDTFNPAVEYNRIGNCAFDQEAIASFPFDWPAILTSDLGLSEAAFTNLLFNRHEMQSNAVLDDSEKRMVSVLRSAFDHRM
;
A
#
# COMPACT_ATOMS: atom_id res chain seq x y z
N MET A 1 31.90 -8.37 5.14
CA MET A 1 32.11 -9.14 6.37
C MET A 1 31.18 -8.52 7.39
N PHE A 2 29.94 -9.01 7.46
CA PHE A 2 28.99 -8.59 8.49
C PHE A 2 29.39 -9.34 9.75
N SER A 3 29.93 -8.64 10.74
CA SER A 3 30.02 -9.20 12.08
C SER A 3 28.60 -9.28 12.61
N GLU A 4 28.11 -10.48 12.88
CA GLU A 4 26.90 -10.67 13.69
C GLU A 4 27.24 -10.25 15.12
N PRO A 5 26.67 -9.17 15.68
CA PRO A 5 26.66 -9.03 17.12
C PRO A 5 25.68 -10.07 17.66
N GLU A 6 26.19 -10.94 18.53
CA GLU A 6 25.42 -11.86 19.37
C GLU A 6 24.23 -11.09 19.95
N THR A 7 23.04 -11.35 19.41
CA THR A 7 21.81 -10.66 19.79
C THR A 7 20.89 -11.68 20.41
N ASP A 8 21.09 -11.92 21.69
CA ASP A 8 19.96 -12.22 22.56
C ASP A 8 20.06 -11.50 23.91
N ILE A 9 20.15 -10.17 23.83
CA ILE A 9 20.15 -9.27 25.00
C ILE A 9 18.74 -9.15 25.62
N LEU A 10 17.73 -9.75 24.97
CA LEU A 10 16.32 -9.66 25.33
C LEU A 10 15.75 -11.00 25.83
N GLU A 11 16.42 -12.14 25.61
CA GLU A 11 16.01 -13.43 26.19
C GLU A 11 16.10 -13.40 27.72
N GLY A 12 14.93 -13.34 28.38
CA GLY A 12 14.81 -13.28 29.85
C GLY A 12 14.83 -11.89 30.47
N ALA A 13 14.84 -10.81 29.68
CA ALA A 13 14.77 -9.45 30.18
C ALA A 13 13.39 -9.13 30.81
N THR A 14 13.39 -8.49 31.99
CA THR A 14 12.16 -7.91 32.55
C THR A 14 11.63 -6.81 31.62
N SER A 15 10.31 -6.64 31.51
CA SER A 15 9.69 -5.67 30.58
C SER A 15 10.25 -4.25 30.71
N VAL A 16 10.63 -3.85 31.92
CA VAL A 16 11.26 -2.56 32.23
C VAL A 16 12.63 -2.40 31.57
N PHE A 17 13.42 -3.47 31.49
CA PHE A 17 14.72 -3.45 30.82
C PHE A 17 14.56 -3.41 29.30
N ALA A 18 13.58 -4.15 28.75
CA ALA A 18 13.26 -4.08 27.33
C ALA A 18 12.81 -2.67 26.92
N ASP A 19 11.96 -2.02 27.74
CA ASP A 19 11.54 -0.63 27.52
C ASP A 19 12.72 0.34 27.58
N GLN A 20 13.64 0.15 28.52
CA GLN A 20 14.84 1.00 28.65
C GLN A 20 15.78 0.87 27.45
N VAL A 21 16.02 -0.36 26.98
CA VAL A 21 16.83 -0.62 25.78
C VAL A 21 16.17 -0.03 24.55
N ALA A 22 14.85 -0.20 24.39
CA ALA A 22 14.11 0.39 23.29
C ALA A 22 14.18 1.93 23.31
N LEU A 23 14.10 2.54 24.50
CA LEU A 23 14.25 3.99 24.66
C LEU A 23 15.64 4.46 24.24
N GLU A 24 16.70 3.78 24.68
CA GLU A 24 18.09 4.15 24.38
C GLU A 24 18.42 3.95 22.89
N VAL A 25 17.93 2.87 22.28
CA VAL A 25 18.03 2.63 20.83
C VAL A 25 17.26 3.71 20.05
N SER A 26 16.07 4.10 20.50
CA SER A 26 15.30 5.17 19.84
C SER A 26 16.02 6.53 19.94
N ALA A 27 16.62 6.84 21.09
CA ALA A 27 17.34 8.09 21.32
C ALA A 27 18.62 8.16 20.48
N THR A 28 19.38 7.07 20.40
CA THR A 28 20.57 6.97 19.54
C THR A 28 20.18 7.07 18.06
N MET A 29 19.08 6.45 17.64
CA MET A 29 18.59 6.53 16.28
C MET A 29 18.12 7.96 15.93
N MET A 30 17.38 8.63 16.82
CA MET A 30 16.98 10.04 16.62
C MET A 30 18.14 11.03 16.63
N SER A 31 19.29 10.67 17.21
CA SER A 31 20.51 11.50 17.15
C SER A 31 21.19 11.48 15.78
N THR A 32 20.84 10.53 14.92
CA THR A 32 21.35 10.45 13.55
C THR A 32 20.48 11.30 12.59
N PRO A 33 21.09 12.03 11.64
CA PRO A 33 20.35 12.97 10.76
C PRO A 33 19.31 12.29 9.86
N GLU A 34 19.46 10.99 9.58
CA GLU A 34 18.48 10.20 8.81
C GLU A 34 17.61 9.27 9.68
N GLY A 35 17.82 9.21 11.00
CA GLY A 35 17.13 8.23 11.85
C GLY A 35 15.62 8.44 11.93
N SER A 36 15.16 9.70 11.84
CA SER A 36 13.74 10.03 11.77
C SER A 36 13.10 9.48 10.49
N HIS A 37 13.81 9.54 9.36
CA HIS A 37 13.34 8.99 8.09
C HIS A 37 13.25 7.46 8.14
N HIS A 38 14.26 6.79 8.71
CA HIS A 38 14.24 5.34 8.90
C HIS A 38 13.10 4.89 9.83
N MET A 39 12.85 5.59 10.94
CA MET A 39 11.72 5.31 11.83
C MET A 39 10.37 5.50 11.15
N HIS A 40 10.24 6.56 10.34
CA HIS A 40 9.04 6.79 9.55
C HIS A 40 8.82 5.65 8.55
N THR A 41 9.87 5.19 7.87
CA THR A 41 9.82 4.04 6.96
C THR A 41 9.42 2.75 7.66
N ILE A 42 10.00 2.46 8.83
CA ILE A 42 9.64 1.29 9.65
C ILE A 42 8.18 1.37 10.10
N TYR A 43 7.74 2.55 10.55
CA TYR A 43 6.35 2.77 10.94
C TYR A 43 5.38 2.49 9.79
N HIS A 44 5.65 3.02 8.60
CA HIS A 44 4.82 2.76 7.42
C HIS A 44 4.87 1.31 6.98
N LEU A 45 6.04 0.65 7.08
CA LEU A 45 6.16 -0.77 6.79
C LEU A 45 5.29 -1.60 7.73
N ILE A 46 5.32 -1.32 9.03
CA ILE A 46 4.49 -2.03 10.02
C ILE A 46 3.00 -1.73 9.77
N GLN A 47 2.62 -0.46 9.61
CA GLN A 47 1.22 -0.09 9.39
C GLN A 47 0.63 -0.72 8.13
N ASN A 48 1.37 -0.70 7.01
CA ASN A 48 0.88 -1.24 5.74
C ASN A 48 0.84 -2.77 5.72
N ASN A 49 1.64 -3.43 6.57
CA ASN A 49 1.76 -4.90 6.58
C ASN A 49 1.25 -5.55 7.88
N HIS A 50 0.58 -4.80 8.76
CA HIS A 50 0.23 -5.29 10.10
C HIS A 50 -0.59 -6.58 10.08
N VAL A 51 -1.53 -6.75 9.15
CA VAL A 51 -2.33 -7.99 9.02
C VAL A 51 -1.46 -9.19 8.67
N TRP A 52 -0.51 -9.02 7.75
CA TRP A 52 0.43 -10.07 7.37
C TRP A 52 1.40 -10.40 8.50
N LEU A 53 1.92 -9.38 9.20
CA LEU A 53 2.79 -9.55 10.35
C LEU A 53 2.09 -10.29 11.49
N LEU A 54 0.82 -9.96 11.78
CA LEU A 54 0.03 -10.66 12.79
C LEU A 54 -0.18 -12.15 12.44
N GLN A 55 -0.41 -12.46 11.16
CA GLN A 55 -0.52 -13.84 10.68
C GLN A 55 0.81 -14.61 10.77
N GLN A 56 1.94 -13.99 10.47
CA GLN A 56 3.25 -14.65 10.56
C GLN A 56 3.73 -14.83 12.01
N LEU A 57 3.36 -13.91 12.90
CA LEU A 57 3.75 -13.96 14.33
C LEU A 57 2.78 -14.78 15.18
N ASP A 58 1.73 -15.37 14.59
CA ASP A 58 0.65 -16.11 15.26
C ASP A 58 0.01 -15.32 16.42
N ILE A 59 0.00 -13.98 16.29
CA ILE A 59 -0.59 -13.07 17.27
C ILE A 59 -2.06 -12.91 16.91
N ALA A 60 -2.94 -13.48 17.74
CA ALA A 60 -4.38 -13.25 17.64
C ALA A 60 -4.65 -11.73 17.73
N PRO A 61 -5.35 -11.11 16.77
CA PRO A 61 -5.63 -9.69 16.83
C PRO A 61 -6.40 -9.37 18.11
N PRO A 62 -5.99 -8.35 18.89
CA PRO A 62 -6.78 -7.92 20.03
C PRO A 62 -8.07 -7.29 19.51
N LEU A 63 -9.17 -8.03 19.63
CA LEU A 63 -10.56 -7.60 19.58
C LEU A 63 -10.89 -6.62 18.44
N THR A 64 -11.28 -7.17 17.29
CA THR A 64 -12.16 -6.43 16.38
C THR A 64 -13.45 -6.04 17.13
N PRO A 65 -13.97 -4.82 16.96
CA PRO A 65 -15.17 -4.39 17.67
C PRO A 65 -16.32 -5.36 17.37
N ALA A 66 -16.94 -5.83 18.46
CA ALA A 66 -18.06 -6.75 18.49
C ALA A 66 -19.15 -6.31 17.52
N GLY A 67 -19.31 -7.04 16.43
CA GLY A 67 -20.32 -6.79 15.40
C GLY A 67 -20.41 -7.87 14.32
N GLN A 68 -19.44 -8.77 14.22
CA GLN A 68 -19.53 -9.93 13.33
C GLN A 68 -19.99 -11.16 14.13
N ASN A 69 -21.19 -11.62 13.79
CA ASN A 69 -21.82 -12.81 14.34
C ASN A 69 -20.85 -14.02 14.32
N PRO A 70 -20.86 -14.87 15.36
CA PRO A 70 -19.95 -16.02 15.52
C PRO A 70 -20.32 -17.22 14.62
N GLY A 71 -20.89 -16.98 13.44
CA GLY A 71 -21.40 -18.03 12.53
C GLY A 71 -20.67 -18.14 11.19
N ASN A 72 -19.84 -17.17 10.80
CA ASN A 72 -19.21 -17.13 9.47
C ASN A 72 -17.70 -16.79 9.52
N THR A 73 -17.00 -17.19 10.59
CA THR A 73 -15.53 -17.06 10.68
C THR A 73 -14.80 -18.27 10.08
N ALA A 74 -15.27 -18.77 8.94
CA ALA A 74 -14.34 -19.30 7.95
C ALA A 74 -13.85 -18.08 7.18
N THR A 75 -12.91 -17.37 7.78
CA THR A 75 -12.03 -16.48 7.02
C THR A 75 -11.34 -17.38 6.01
N ASP A 76 -11.89 -17.46 4.81
CA ASP A 76 -11.16 -17.81 3.60
C ASP A 76 -10.12 -16.71 3.40
N SER A 77 -9.11 -16.71 4.26
CA SER A 77 -7.86 -16.03 4.02
C SER A 77 -7.30 -16.69 2.76
N LYS A 78 -7.62 -16.11 1.61
CA LYS A 78 -6.92 -16.37 0.36
C LYS A 78 -5.49 -15.88 0.55
N GLY A 79 -4.70 -16.65 1.30
CA GLY A 79 -3.30 -16.38 1.50
C GLY A 79 -2.65 -16.40 0.14
N ALA A 80 -2.18 -15.24 -0.31
CA ALA A 80 -1.46 -15.11 -1.57
C ALA A 80 -0.24 -16.05 -1.51
N LYS A 81 -0.32 -17.17 -2.22
CA LYS A 81 0.78 -18.14 -2.32
C LYS A 81 1.75 -17.64 -3.37
N PHE A 82 2.73 -16.85 -2.96
CA PHE A 82 3.83 -16.46 -3.82
C PHE A 82 4.75 -17.67 -4.04
N GLN A 83 4.66 -18.30 -5.21
CA GLN A 83 5.60 -19.33 -5.64
C GLN A 83 6.57 -18.71 -6.65
N LEU A 84 7.84 -18.63 -6.28
CA LEU A 84 8.90 -18.15 -7.16
C LEU A 84 9.24 -19.26 -8.17
N ILE A 85 8.61 -19.22 -9.35
CA ILE A 85 8.86 -20.18 -10.42
C ILE A 85 9.96 -19.61 -11.33
N LEU A 86 11.15 -20.20 -11.28
CA LEU A 86 12.34 -19.80 -12.04
C LEU A 86 12.41 -20.42 -13.46
N THR A 87 11.36 -21.14 -13.86
CA THR A 87 11.22 -21.67 -15.23
C THR A 87 10.42 -20.69 -16.08
N PRO A 88 10.69 -20.59 -17.40
CA PRO A 88 9.89 -19.73 -18.28
C PRO A 88 8.45 -20.25 -18.24
N LEU A 89 7.57 -19.49 -17.58
CA LEU A 89 6.15 -19.78 -17.55
C LEU A 89 5.63 -19.61 -18.98
N ALA A 90 4.81 -20.55 -19.46
CA ALA A 90 4.03 -20.32 -20.67
C ALA A 90 3.27 -18.99 -20.52
N GLU A 91 3.13 -18.22 -21.60
CA GLU A 91 2.42 -16.93 -21.59
C GLU A 91 0.95 -17.14 -21.21
N ASP A 92 0.67 -17.25 -19.91
CA ASP A 92 -0.67 -17.13 -19.39
C ASP A 92 -1.12 -15.70 -19.65
N THR A 93 -2.19 -15.56 -20.40
CA THR A 93 -2.75 -14.25 -20.72
C THR A 93 -3.19 -13.60 -19.41
N PHE A 94 -2.46 -12.56 -18.99
CA PHE A 94 -2.72 -11.87 -17.73
C PHE A 94 -4.17 -11.38 -17.67
N ASN A 95 -4.93 -11.88 -16.69
CA ASN A 95 -6.28 -11.44 -16.41
C ASN A 95 -6.33 -10.74 -15.05
N PRO A 96 -6.48 -9.40 -15.02
CA PRO A 96 -6.43 -8.63 -13.77
C PRO A 96 -7.54 -8.99 -12.79
N ALA A 97 -8.73 -9.38 -13.25
CA ALA A 97 -9.84 -9.76 -12.36
C ALA A 97 -9.56 -11.11 -11.67
N VAL A 98 -8.90 -12.04 -12.36
CA VAL A 98 -8.51 -13.35 -11.80
C VAL A 98 -7.40 -13.17 -10.78
N GLU A 99 -6.39 -12.36 -11.10
CA GLU A 99 -5.26 -12.12 -10.19
C GLU A 99 -5.67 -11.29 -8.95
N TYR A 100 -6.55 -10.30 -9.11
CA TYR A 100 -7.13 -9.59 -7.95
C TYR A 100 -7.84 -10.56 -7.00
N ASN A 101 -8.61 -11.50 -7.55
CA ASN A 101 -9.29 -12.51 -6.76
C ASN A 101 -8.35 -13.53 -6.08
N ARG A 102 -7.08 -13.65 -6.52
CA ARG A 102 -6.05 -14.51 -5.90
C ARG A 102 -5.32 -13.82 -4.75
N ILE A 103 -5.16 -12.50 -4.82
CA ILE A 103 -4.38 -11.71 -3.86
C ILE A 103 -5.28 -11.01 -2.83
N GLY A 104 -6.49 -10.62 -3.24
CA GLY A 104 -7.41 -9.84 -2.42
C GLY A 104 -8.18 -10.66 -1.39
N ASN A 105 -8.50 -10.02 -0.27
CA ASN A 105 -9.37 -10.57 0.78
C ASN A 105 -10.87 -10.52 0.40
N CYS A 106 -11.20 -9.79 -0.67
CA CYS A 106 -12.56 -9.61 -1.17
C CYS A 106 -12.62 -10.05 -2.63
N ALA A 107 -13.77 -10.59 -3.05
CA ALA A 107 -14.00 -10.86 -4.46
C ALA A 107 -14.12 -9.54 -5.24
N PHE A 108 -13.57 -9.50 -6.46
CA PHE A 108 -13.79 -8.38 -7.38
C PHE A 108 -15.23 -8.42 -7.88
N ASP A 109 -16.11 -7.67 -7.23
CA ASP A 109 -17.51 -7.55 -7.60
C ASP A 109 -17.76 -6.20 -8.28
N GLN A 110 -18.10 -6.24 -9.56
CA GLN A 110 -18.40 -5.03 -10.33
C GLN A 110 -19.71 -4.38 -9.88
N GLU A 111 -20.66 -5.14 -9.34
CA GLU A 111 -21.91 -4.60 -8.81
C GLU A 111 -21.66 -3.83 -7.51
N ALA A 112 -20.79 -4.35 -6.64
CA ALA A 112 -20.31 -3.63 -5.46
C ALA A 112 -19.57 -2.34 -5.81
N ILE A 113 -18.71 -2.35 -6.85
CA ILE A 113 -18.01 -1.15 -7.31
C ILE A 113 -19.01 -0.13 -7.87
N ALA A 114 -19.97 -0.57 -8.69
CA ALA A 114 -20.96 0.31 -9.31
C ALA A 114 -21.94 0.92 -8.28
N SER A 115 -22.25 0.17 -7.21
CA SER A 115 -23.13 0.61 -6.13
C SER A 115 -22.39 1.32 -4.99
N PHE A 116 -21.05 1.39 -5.05
CA PHE A 116 -20.27 2.04 -4.01
C PHE A 116 -20.57 3.55 -4.02
N PRO A 117 -20.99 4.13 -2.88
CA PRO A 117 -21.33 5.54 -2.80
C PRO A 117 -20.06 6.39 -2.79
N PHE A 118 -19.45 6.57 -3.96
CA PHE A 118 -18.29 7.44 -4.11
C PHE A 118 -18.68 8.89 -3.82
N ASP A 119 -18.13 9.45 -2.76
CA ASP A 119 -18.16 10.89 -2.51
C ASP A 119 -17.10 11.56 -3.39
N TRP A 120 -17.42 11.72 -4.67
CA TRP A 120 -16.52 12.32 -5.65
C TRP A 120 -16.01 13.71 -5.24
N PRO A 121 -16.85 14.62 -4.68
CA PRO A 121 -16.34 15.88 -4.14
C PRO A 121 -15.28 15.70 -3.06
N ALA A 122 -15.48 14.80 -2.09
CA ALA A 122 -14.48 14.54 -1.06
C ALA A 122 -13.21 13.91 -1.64
N ILE A 123 -13.34 12.98 -2.58
CA ILE A 123 -12.18 12.31 -3.21
C ILE A 123 -11.37 13.31 -4.05
N LEU A 124 -12.02 14.15 -4.84
CA LEU A 124 -11.35 15.13 -5.70
C LEU A 124 -10.68 16.26 -4.90
N THR A 125 -11.17 16.55 -3.69
CA THR A 125 -10.59 17.55 -2.79
C THR A 125 -9.61 16.95 -1.79
N SER A 126 -9.63 15.62 -1.60
CA SER A 126 -8.66 14.93 -0.78
C SER A 126 -7.29 14.95 -1.45
N ASP A 127 -6.27 15.27 -0.66
CA ASP A 127 -4.89 15.02 -1.08
C ASP A 127 -4.71 13.49 -1.14
N LEU A 128 -4.71 12.94 -2.36
CA LEU A 128 -4.51 11.52 -2.63
C LEU A 128 -3.07 11.07 -2.29
N GLY A 129 -2.23 11.95 -1.73
CA GLY A 129 -0.85 11.67 -1.39
C GLY A 129 0.04 11.54 -2.62
N LEU A 130 -0.44 12.01 -3.77
CA LEU A 130 0.32 12.00 -5.01
C LEU A 130 1.26 13.19 -5.03
N SER A 131 2.56 12.94 -5.16
CA SER A 131 3.51 14.00 -5.45
C SER A 131 3.15 14.69 -6.78
N GLU A 132 3.47 15.97 -6.93
CA GLU A 132 3.19 16.72 -8.17
C GLU A 132 3.78 16.02 -9.40
N ALA A 133 4.96 15.41 -9.26
CA ALA A 133 5.58 14.61 -10.33
C ALA A 133 4.78 13.34 -10.66
N ALA A 134 4.25 12.63 -9.66
CA ALA A 134 3.43 11.44 -9.87
C ALA A 134 2.09 11.78 -10.53
N PHE A 135 1.44 12.86 -10.06
CA PHE A 135 0.23 13.39 -10.69
C PHE A 135 0.47 13.77 -12.16
N THR A 136 1.53 14.53 -12.42
CA THR A 136 1.85 15.00 -13.78
C THR A 136 2.12 13.81 -14.71
N ASN A 137 2.90 12.83 -14.26
CA ASN A 137 3.11 11.59 -15.02
C ASN A 137 1.82 10.83 -15.30
N LEU A 138 0.92 10.70 -14.32
CA LEU A 138 -0.37 10.05 -14.53
C LEU A 138 -1.23 10.80 -15.54
N LEU A 139 -1.29 12.14 -15.43
CA LEU A 139 -2.02 12.99 -16.35
C LEU A 139 -1.51 12.81 -17.78
N PHE A 140 -0.19 12.82 -18.00
CA PHE A 140 0.41 12.62 -19.33
C PHE A 140 0.18 11.23 -19.92
N ASN A 141 0.02 10.20 -19.09
CA ASN A 141 -0.27 8.84 -19.55
C ASN A 141 -1.74 8.60 -19.88
N ARG A 142 -2.64 9.55 -19.57
CA ARG A 142 -4.04 9.44 -19.98
C ARG A 142 -4.17 9.41 -21.50
N HIS A 143 -5.14 8.65 -21.99
CA HIS A 143 -5.39 8.52 -23.44
C HIS A 143 -5.67 9.88 -24.08
N GLU A 144 -6.44 10.73 -23.42
CA GLU A 144 -6.84 12.06 -23.90
C GLU A 144 -5.66 13.03 -23.99
N MET A 145 -4.57 12.77 -23.28
CA MET A 145 -3.33 13.54 -23.30
C MET A 145 -2.33 13.01 -24.34
N GLN A 146 -2.66 11.96 -25.11
CA GLN A 146 -1.80 11.47 -26.19
C GLN A 146 -1.97 12.29 -27.48
N SER A 147 -0.89 12.42 -28.25
CA SER A 147 -0.87 13.21 -29.50
C SER A 147 -1.78 12.67 -30.61
N ASN A 148 -2.14 11.38 -30.53
CA ASN A 148 -2.98 10.67 -31.51
C ASN A 148 -4.40 10.40 -30.98
N ALA A 149 -4.78 10.99 -29.84
CA ALA A 149 -6.09 10.79 -29.26
C ALA A 149 -7.20 11.37 -30.16
N VAL A 150 -8.23 10.56 -30.44
CA VAL A 150 -9.44 11.04 -31.11
C VAL A 150 -10.34 11.66 -30.05
N LEU A 151 -10.45 12.98 -30.07
CA LEU A 151 -11.19 13.78 -29.11
C LEU A 151 -12.32 14.55 -29.78
N ASP A 152 -13.42 14.73 -29.07
CA ASP A 152 -14.46 15.67 -29.45
C ASP A 152 -14.01 17.14 -29.23
N ASP A 153 -14.78 18.10 -29.74
CA ASP A 153 -14.41 19.51 -29.64
C ASP A 153 -14.50 20.09 -28.21
N SER A 154 -15.27 19.44 -27.33
CA SER A 154 -15.36 19.81 -25.91
C SER A 154 -14.15 19.31 -25.13
N GLU A 155 -13.72 18.07 -25.40
CA GLU A 155 -12.54 17.40 -24.85
C GLU A 155 -11.27 18.11 -25.28
N LYS A 156 -11.13 18.48 -26.57
CA LYS A 156 -10.00 19.28 -27.06
C LYS A 156 -9.80 20.56 -26.26
N ARG A 157 -10.91 21.26 -25.94
CA ARG A 157 -10.86 22.50 -25.15
C ARG A 157 -10.35 22.22 -23.74
N MET A 158 -10.86 21.18 -23.08
CA MET A 158 -10.44 20.81 -21.73
C MET A 158 -8.97 20.35 -21.69
N VAL A 159 -8.56 19.50 -22.63
CA VAL A 159 -7.18 19.03 -22.76
C VAL A 159 -6.22 20.19 -23.04
N SER A 160 -6.61 21.18 -23.84
CA SER A 160 -5.79 22.38 -24.07
C SER A 160 -5.56 23.18 -22.78
N VAL A 161 -6.56 23.29 -21.90
CA VAL A 161 -6.42 23.95 -20.60
C VAL A 161 -5.48 23.16 -19.69
N LEU A 162 -5.65 21.84 -19.64
CA LEU A 162 -4.80 20.94 -18.83
C LEU A 162 -3.34 20.99 -19.28
N ARG A 163 -3.08 20.92 -20.59
CA ARG A 163 -1.74 21.10 -21.17
C ARG A 163 -1.16 22.45 -20.79
N SER A 164 -1.90 23.54 -20.95
CA SER A 164 -1.41 24.87 -20.57
C SER A 164 -1.03 24.95 -19.09
N ALA A 165 -1.77 24.28 -18.20
CA ALA A 165 -1.55 24.32 -16.76
C ALA A 165 -0.36 23.45 -16.29
N PHE A 166 -0.12 22.31 -16.96
CA PHE A 166 0.82 21.29 -16.48
C PHE A 166 2.01 21.01 -17.42
N ASP A 167 2.01 21.45 -18.68
CA ASP A 167 3.13 21.24 -19.63
C ASP A 167 4.38 22.06 -19.26
N HIS A 168 4.23 23.18 -18.53
CA HIS A 168 5.34 24.10 -18.21
C HIS A 168 6.10 23.76 -16.92
N ARG A 169 5.74 22.68 -16.21
CA ARG A 169 6.32 22.30 -14.90
C ARG A 169 7.21 21.06 -14.94
N MET A 170 7.67 20.68 -16.13
CA MET A 170 8.84 19.81 -16.32
C MET A 170 10.10 20.64 -16.46
#